data_AF-A0A016TM12-F1
#
_entry.id   AF-A0A016TM12-F1
#
_cell.length_a   1.000
_cell.length_b   1.000
_cell.length_c   1.000
_cell.angle_alpha   90.00
_cell.angle_beta   90.00
_cell.angle_gamma   90.00
#
_symmetry.space_group_name_H-M   'P 1'
#
loop_
_entity.id
_entity.type
_entity.pdbx_description
1 polymer ?
#
loop_
_entity_poly.entity_id
_entity_poly.type
_entity_poly.pdbx_seq_one_letter_code
_entity_poly.pdbx_strand_id
1 'polypeptide(L)'
;MCLHAWEILSNNCRSFNYGGIGSLLGHEITHGFDNKGKDYDENGNKRRWLSEEWQKNFKERAKCFEEQYTNTPVLLYTGKKALKTNLTNNGTYTLHENIADYGGVQLALKNYAAISPLSPPAVSSSVSRAHFKMIFVTQADTESTGPKGSGKPADTISSRKLF
;
A
#
# COMPACT_ATOMS: atom_id res chain seq x y z
N MET A 1 20.82 3.82 -14.01
CA MET A 1 19.65 4.36 -13.27
C MET A 1 19.66 4.01 -11.76
N CYS A 2 20.79 3.56 -11.17
CA CYS A 2 20.83 3.10 -9.76
C CYS A 2 21.47 4.10 -8.76
N LEU A 3 22.23 5.10 -9.20
CA LEU A 3 22.94 6.00 -8.26
C LEU A 3 22.02 6.97 -7.52
N HIS A 4 20.90 7.39 -8.13
CA HIS A 4 19.98 8.35 -7.50
C HIS A 4 19.09 7.72 -6.41
N ALA A 5 18.74 6.44 -6.52
CA ALA A 5 17.86 5.79 -5.53
C ALA A 5 18.54 5.65 -4.16
N TRP A 6 19.84 5.35 -4.13
CA TRP A 6 20.60 5.17 -2.90
C TRP A 6 20.77 6.47 -2.10
N GLU A 7 21.11 7.59 -2.76
CA GLU A 7 21.22 8.91 -2.12
C GLU A 7 19.87 9.44 -1.61
N ILE A 8 18.77 9.12 -2.32
CA ILE A 8 17.41 9.45 -1.88
C ILE A 8 17.04 8.65 -0.62
N LEU A 9 17.39 7.36 -0.56
CA LEU A 9 17.10 6.52 0.61
C LEU A 9 17.95 6.90 1.83
N SER A 10 19.20 7.33 1.64
CA SER A 10 20.12 7.64 2.75
C SER A 10 19.82 8.97 3.46
N ASN A 11 19.24 9.95 2.75
CA ASN A 11 18.99 11.30 3.29
C ASN A 11 17.54 11.54 3.78
N ASN A 12 16.66 10.53 3.66
CA ASN A 12 15.27 10.64 4.07
C ASN A 12 15.02 10.13 5.49
N CYS A 13 14.00 10.69 6.16
CA CYS A 13 13.52 10.15 7.43
C CYS A 13 13.04 8.70 7.22
N ARG A 14 13.29 7.83 8.21
CA ARG A 14 12.87 6.42 8.15
C ARG A 14 11.38 6.26 7.84
N SER A 15 10.50 7.09 8.39
CA SER A 15 9.06 7.02 8.09
C SER A 15 8.75 7.22 6.60
N PHE A 16 9.51 8.07 5.91
CA PHE A 16 9.37 8.30 4.47
C PHE A 16 9.77 7.06 3.67
N ASN A 17 10.92 6.46 4.00
CA ASN A 17 11.40 5.25 3.33
C ASN A 17 10.44 4.08 3.55
N TYR A 18 9.95 3.90 4.78
CA TYR A 18 9.03 2.81 5.08
C TYR A 18 7.68 2.96 4.37
N GLY A 19 7.14 4.18 4.26
CA GLY A 19 5.89 4.39 3.54
C GLY A 19 6.03 4.53 2.02
N GLY A 20 7.25 4.59 1.47
CA GLY A 20 7.47 4.54 0.03
C GLY A 20 8.04 3.18 -0.40
N ILE A 21 9.36 3.00 -0.29
CA ILE A 21 10.01 1.76 -0.71
C ILE A 21 9.63 0.57 0.20
N GLY A 22 9.39 0.81 1.49
CA GLY A 22 9.05 -0.26 2.43
C GLY A 22 7.69 -0.91 2.15
N SER A 23 6.69 -0.10 1.82
CA SER A 23 5.36 -0.57 1.42
C SER A 23 5.39 -1.20 0.03
N LEU A 24 6.15 -0.65 -0.91
CA LEU A 24 6.38 -1.29 -2.22
C LEU A 24 7.02 -2.69 -2.08
N LEU A 25 8.10 -2.81 -1.30
CA LEU A 25 8.72 -4.11 -1.06
C LEU A 25 7.75 -5.09 -0.36
N GLY A 26 6.96 -4.59 0.59
CA GLY A 26 5.93 -5.40 1.23
C GLY A 26 4.83 -5.83 0.26
N HIS A 27 4.46 -4.99 -0.71
CA HIS A 27 3.49 -5.29 -1.76
C HIS A 27 4.02 -6.44 -2.64
N GLU A 28 5.25 -6.34 -3.13
CA GLU A 28 5.89 -7.40 -3.94
C GLU A 28 6.05 -8.72 -3.17
N ILE A 29 6.39 -8.67 -1.88
CA ILE A 29 6.44 -9.87 -1.04
C ILE A 29 5.04 -10.47 -0.89
N THR A 30 4.02 -9.64 -0.71
CA THR A 30 2.64 -10.10 -0.52
C THR A 30 2.06 -10.75 -1.77
N HIS A 31 2.51 -10.37 -2.97
CA HIS A 31 2.14 -11.10 -4.20
C HIS A 31 2.47 -12.58 -4.16
N GLY A 32 3.54 -12.99 -3.47
CA GLY A 32 3.85 -14.41 -3.25
C GLY A 32 2.77 -15.18 -2.46
N PHE A 33 1.86 -14.46 -1.79
CA PHE A 33 0.83 -15.03 -0.91
C PHE A 33 -0.59 -14.55 -1.25
N ASP A 34 -0.77 -13.82 -2.35
CA ASP A 34 -2.08 -13.35 -2.79
C ASP A 34 -2.96 -14.49 -3.34
N ASN A 35 -4.12 -14.16 -3.91
CA ASN A 35 -5.07 -15.17 -4.39
C ASN A 35 -4.56 -16.02 -5.56
N LYS A 36 -3.45 -15.61 -6.20
CA LYS A 36 -2.74 -16.34 -7.25
C LYS A 36 -1.41 -16.89 -6.73
N GLY A 37 -0.62 -16.07 -6.02
CA GLY A 37 0.73 -16.41 -5.56
C GLY A 37 0.76 -17.58 -4.59
N LYS A 38 -0.25 -17.70 -3.72
CA LYS A 38 -0.39 -18.80 -2.76
C LYS A 38 -0.33 -20.22 -3.39
N ASP A 39 -0.57 -20.34 -4.69
CA ASP A 39 -0.56 -21.62 -5.42
C ASP A 39 0.84 -22.02 -5.89
N TYR A 40 1.86 -21.17 -5.68
CA TYR A 40 3.25 -21.39 -6.07
C TYR A 40 4.13 -21.58 -4.84
N ASP A 41 5.01 -22.58 -4.89
CA ASP A 41 5.96 -22.87 -3.82
C ASP A 41 7.21 -21.99 -3.86
N GLU A 42 8.15 -22.24 -2.94
CA GLU A 42 9.42 -21.51 -2.83
C GLU A 42 10.31 -21.57 -4.08
N ASN A 43 10.07 -22.51 -4.98
CA ASN A 43 10.79 -22.69 -6.24
C ASN A 43 9.98 -22.20 -7.45
N GLY A 44 8.79 -21.62 -7.22
CA GLY A 44 7.89 -21.18 -8.28
C GLY A 44 7.10 -22.31 -8.94
N ASN A 45 7.01 -23.50 -8.35
CA ASN A 45 6.18 -24.58 -8.88
C ASN A 45 4.74 -24.45 -8.38
N LYS A 46 3.79 -24.67 -9.29
CA LYS A 46 2.37 -24.69 -8.93
C LYS A 46 2.03 -25.96 -8.14
N ARG A 47 1.87 -25.85 -6.82
CA ARG A 47 1.47 -26.96 -5.94
C ARG A 47 0.69 -26.46 -4.73
N ARG A 48 -0.18 -27.31 -4.17
CA ARG A 48 -0.90 -27.01 -2.94
C ARG A 48 0.01 -27.32 -1.74
N TRP A 49 0.69 -26.31 -1.21
CA TRP A 49 1.63 -26.44 -0.08
C TRP A 49 1.13 -25.82 1.23
N LEU A 50 0.01 -25.07 1.19
CA LEU A 50 -0.66 -24.49 2.35
C LEU A 50 -1.81 -25.39 2.83
N SER A 51 -2.03 -25.45 4.15
CA SER A 51 -3.06 -26.29 4.77
C SER A 51 -4.47 -25.91 4.33
N GLU A 52 -5.41 -26.85 4.47
CA GLU A 52 -6.81 -26.62 4.11
C GLU A 52 -7.46 -25.52 4.98
N GLU A 53 -7.10 -25.50 6.26
CA GLU A 53 -7.53 -24.47 7.21
C GLU A 53 -7.06 -23.08 6.76
N TRP A 54 -5.79 -22.95 6.35
CA TRP A 54 -5.26 -21.69 5.84
C TRP A 54 -6.04 -21.24 4.61
N GLN A 55 -6.32 -22.15 3.66
CA GLN A 55 -7.07 -21.81 2.45
C GLN A 55 -8.49 -21.36 2.73
N LYS A 56 -9.16 -21.99 3.69
CA LYS A 56 -10.50 -21.58 4.14
C LYS A 56 -10.47 -20.16 4.72
N ASN A 57 -9.54 -19.91 5.65
CA ASN A 57 -9.40 -18.60 6.30
C ASN A 57 -8.98 -17.51 5.31
N PHE A 58 -8.11 -17.84 4.37
CA PHE A 58 -7.70 -16.94 3.30
C PHE A 58 -8.90 -16.55 2.42
N LYS A 59 -9.69 -17.53 1.97
CA LYS A 59 -10.85 -17.30 1.12
C LYS A 59 -11.87 -16.36 1.78
N GLU A 60 -12.12 -16.55 3.07
CA GLU A 60 -13.04 -15.70 3.84
C GLU A 60 -12.55 -14.23 3.88
N ARG A 61 -11.27 -14.01 4.16
CA ARG A 61 -10.68 -12.66 4.20
C ARG A 61 -10.58 -12.03 2.82
N ALA A 62 -10.17 -12.78 1.81
CA ALA A 62 -10.08 -12.31 0.43
C ALA A 62 -11.45 -11.84 -0.09
N LYS A 63 -12.53 -12.51 0.32
CA LYS A 63 -13.90 -12.09 -0.02
C LYS A 63 -14.24 -10.68 0.50
N CYS A 64 -13.72 -10.30 1.66
CA CYS A 64 -13.92 -8.94 2.20
C CYS A 64 -13.30 -7.88 1.28
N PHE A 65 -12.09 -8.12 0.77
CA PHE A 65 -11.45 -7.23 -0.20
C PHE A 65 -12.22 -7.18 -1.53
N GLU A 66 -12.65 -8.34 -2.04
CA GLU A 66 -13.45 -8.40 -3.26
C GLU A 66 -14.74 -7.56 -3.13
N GLU A 67 -15.48 -7.73 -2.03
CA GLU A 67 -16.71 -6.99 -1.75
C GLU A 67 -16.46 -5.49 -1.55
N GLN A 68 -15.44 -5.11 -0.78
CA GLN A 68 -15.08 -3.72 -0.54
C GLN A 68 -14.80 -2.99 -1.85
N TYR A 69 -13.93 -3.56 -2.69
CA TYR A 69 -13.50 -2.90 -3.91
C TYR A 69 -14.56 -2.95 -4.99
N THR A 70 -15.39 -4.01 -5.06
CA THR A 70 -16.55 -4.05 -5.97
C THR A 70 -17.54 -2.92 -5.68
N ASN A 71 -17.70 -2.53 -4.42
CA ASN A 71 -18.59 -1.45 -4.01
C ASN A 71 -17.92 -0.06 -4.01
N THR A 72 -16.65 0.03 -4.41
CA THR A 72 -15.93 1.30 -4.47
C THR A 72 -16.22 2.00 -5.81
N PRO A 73 -16.81 3.21 -5.80
CA PRO A 73 -17.10 3.95 -7.02
C PRO A 73 -15.80 4.46 -7.66
N VAL A 74 -15.71 4.39 -8.98
CA VAL A 74 -14.63 5.02 -9.73
C VAL A 74 -14.83 6.53 -9.69
N LEU A 75 -13.79 7.25 -9.30
CA LEU A 75 -13.78 8.71 -9.25
C LEU A 75 -13.03 9.28 -10.47
N LEU A 76 -13.63 10.27 -11.11
CA LEU A 76 -12.96 11.06 -12.14
C LEU A 76 -12.44 12.36 -11.52
N TYR A 77 -11.17 12.66 -11.72
CA TYR A 77 -10.56 13.89 -11.21
C TYR A 77 -10.47 14.95 -12.31
N THR A 78 -11.00 16.15 -12.05
CA THR A 78 -10.83 17.33 -12.90
C THR A 78 -10.23 18.45 -12.06
N GLY A 79 -8.92 18.66 -12.22
CA GLY A 79 -8.14 19.49 -11.29
C GLY A 79 -8.22 18.94 -9.87
N LYS A 80 -8.60 19.79 -8.89
CA LYS A 80 -8.73 19.41 -7.46
C LYS A 80 -10.12 18.88 -7.07
N LYS A 81 -11.00 18.62 -8.04
CA LYS A 81 -12.36 18.13 -7.81
C LYS A 81 -12.47 16.66 -8.20
N ALA A 82 -13.01 15.84 -7.30
CA ALA A 82 -13.40 14.46 -7.58
C ALA A 82 -14.88 14.44 -7.97
N LEU A 83 -15.18 13.83 -9.10
CA LEU A 83 -16.53 13.60 -9.61
C LEU A 83 -16.85 12.12 -9.48
N LYS A 84 -17.96 11.81 -8.80
CA LYS A 84 -18.44 10.44 -8.70
C LYS A 84 -18.99 10.00 -10.05
N THR A 85 -18.54 8.85 -10.53
CA THR A 85 -19.09 8.22 -11.74
C THR A 85 -20.15 7.18 -11.37
N ASN A 86 -20.89 6.67 -12.36
CA ASN A 86 -21.77 5.51 -12.19
C ASN A 86 -21.01 4.18 -12.37
N LEU A 87 -19.69 4.22 -12.47
CA LEU A 87 -18.85 3.03 -12.58
C LEU A 87 -18.36 2.61 -11.19
N THR A 88 -18.27 1.30 -10.98
CA THR A 88 -17.62 0.71 -9.80
C THR A 88 -16.41 -0.09 -10.23
N ASN A 89 -15.48 -0.31 -9.31
CA ASN A 89 -14.31 -1.15 -9.58
C ASN A 89 -14.73 -2.63 -9.68
N ASN A 90 -13.92 -3.44 -10.36
CA ASN A 90 -14.09 -4.89 -10.41
C ASN A 90 -13.22 -5.53 -9.33
N GLY A 91 -13.80 -5.76 -8.15
CA GLY A 91 -13.06 -6.26 -6.98
C GLY A 91 -12.47 -7.65 -7.19
N THR A 92 -13.09 -8.51 -8.00
CA THR A 92 -12.54 -9.83 -8.35
C THR A 92 -11.27 -9.68 -9.19
N TYR A 93 -11.28 -8.76 -10.15
CA TYR A 93 -10.15 -8.51 -11.04
C TYR A 93 -8.97 -7.89 -10.29
N THR A 94 -9.22 -6.90 -9.44
CA THR A 94 -8.18 -6.18 -8.68
C THR A 94 -7.77 -6.90 -7.40
N LEU A 95 -8.34 -8.06 -7.08
CA LEU A 95 -8.17 -8.72 -5.77
C LEU A 95 -6.70 -8.95 -5.38
N HIS A 96 -5.87 -9.38 -6.32
CA HIS A 96 -4.44 -9.64 -6.09
C HIS A 96 -3.69 -8.39 -5.65
N GLU A 97 -3.83 -7.30 -6.41
CA GLU A 97 -3.26 -5.98 -6.09
C GLU A 97 -3.80 -5.43 -4.77
N ASN A 98 -5.11 -5.53 -4.54
CA ASN A 98 -5.73 -5.05 -3.30
C ASN A 98 -5.19 -5.75 -2.05
N ILE A 99 -4.95 -7.07 -2.13
CA ILE A 99 -4.32 -7.84 -1.05
C ILE A 99 -2.87 -7.41 -0.89
N ALA A 100 -2.14 -7.21 -2.00
CA ALA A 100 -0.75 -6.79 -1.99
C ALA A 100 -0.55 -5.38 -1.40
N ASP A 101 -1.36 -4.40 -1.78
CA ASP A 101 -1.34 -3.04 -1.24
C ASP A 101 -1.59 -3.03 0.27
N TYR A 102 -2.61 -3.75 0.72
CA TYR A 102 -2.90 -3.87 2.15
C TYR A 102 -1.74 -4.54 2.90
N GLY A 103 -1.23 -5.67 2.38
CA GLY A 103 -0.10 -6.37 2.98
C GLY A 103 1.17 -5.51 3.03
N GLY A 104 1.43 -4.75 1.96
CA GLY A 104 2.58 -3.86 1.84
C GLY A 104 2.59 -2.78 2.91
N VAL A 105 1.47 -2.06 3.07
CA VAL A 105 1.34 -1.04 4.12
C VAL A 105 1.44 -1.65 5.52
N GLN A 106 0.85 -2.83 5.76
CA GLN A 106 0.94 -3.50 7.06
C GLN A 106 2.37 -3.93 7.40
N LEU A 107 3.09 -4.52 6.45
CA LEU A 107 4.49 -4.91 6.62
C LEU A 107 5.38 -3.69 6.86
N ALA A 108 5.17 -2.61 6.11
CA ALA A 108 5.87 -1.35 6.30
C ALA A 108 5.65 -0.77 7.70
N LEU A 109 4.38 -0.67 8.15
CA LEU A 109 4.02 -0.15 9.47
C LEU A 109 4.60 -1.01 10.60
N LYS A 110 4.46 -2.33 10.50
CA LYS A 110 4.96 -3.26 11.53
C LYS A 110 6.48 -3.18 11.67
N ASN A 111 7.20 -3.14 10.55
CA ASN A 111 8.66 -3.03 10.58
C ASN A 111 9.12 -1.64 11.06
N TYR A 112 8.47 -0.56 10.60
CA TYR A 112 8.77 0.78 11.09
C TYR A 112 8.59 0.89 12.61
N ALA A 113 7.51 0.33 13.15
CA ALA A 113 7.25 0.29 14.59
C ALA A 113 8.29 -0.54 15.35
N ALA A 114 8.80 -1.63 14.76
CA ALA A 114 9.81 -2.48 15.39
C ALA A 114 11.19 -1.80 15.49
N ILE A 115 11.55 -0.97 14.50
CA ILE A 115 12.86 -0.28 14.47
C ILE A 115 12.83 1.13 15.07
N SER A 116 11.64 1.65 15.34
CA SER A 116 11.45 2.95 15.96
C SER A 116 11.44 2.77 17.49
N PRO A 117 12.16 3.60 18.26
CA PRO A 117 12.02 3.63 19.72
C PRO A 117 10.60 4.07 20.16
N LEU A 118 9.76 4.46 19.20
CA LEU A 118 8.35 4.79 19.32
C LEU A 118 7.51 3.50 19.20
N SER A 119 7.69 2.58 20.15
CA SER A 119 6.87 1.37 20.25
C SER A 119 5.39 1.70 20.55
N PRO A 120 4.45 0.76 20.40
CA PRO A 120 3.00 1.03 20.47
C PRO A 120 2.45 1.75 21.73
N PRO A 121 3.10 1.78 22.91
CA PRO A 121 2.65 2.66 23.99
C PRO A 121 3.05 4.15 23.79
N ALA A 122 4.04 4.44 22.93
CA ALA A 122 4.59 5.77 22.67
C ALA A 122 3.84 6.54 21.56
N VAL A 123 2.62 6.12 21.20
CA VAL A 123 1.66 6.84 20.33
C VAL A 123 1.08 8.10 21.02
N SER A 124 1.59 8.47 22.20
CA SER A 124 1.18 9.65 22.96
C SER A 124 1.77 10.97 22.42
N SER A 125 2.99 10.96 21.85
CA SER A 125 3.66 12.19 21.43
C SER A 125 3.19 12.69 20.05
N SER A 126 3.18 14.02 19.85
CA SER A 126 2.89 14.65 18.56
C SER A 126 3.86 14.22 17.45
N VAL A 127 5.10 13.93 17.80
CA VAL A 127 6.15 13.46 16.89
C VAL A 127 5.85 12.06 16.38
N SER A 128 5.42 11.14 17.25
CA SER A 128 5.00 9.78 16.85
C SER A 128 3.84 9.83 15.86
N ARG A 129 2.83 10.66 16.13
CA ARG A 129 1.69 10.84 15.22
C ARG A 129 2.11 11.40 13.86
N ALA A 130 3.05 12.35 13.84
CA ALA A 130 3.57 12.89 12.59
C ALA A 130 4.29 11.82 11.76
N HIS A 131 5.09 10.95 12.39
CA HIS A 131 5.83 9.91 11.68
C HIS A 131 4.92 8.83 11.10
N PHE A 132 3.90 8.37 11.85
CA PHE A 132 2.91 7.45 11.31
C PHE A 132 2.10 8.09 10.18
N LYS A 133 1.73 9.36 10.30
CA LYS A 133 1.06 10.10 9.22
C LYS A 133 1.94 10.17 7.96
N MET A 134 3.25 10.35 8.11
CA MET A 134 4.16 10.38 6.97
C MET A 134 4.16 9.08 6.16
N ILE A 135 4.04 7.91 6.81
CA ILE A 135 3.99 6.61 6.11
C ILE A 135 2.81 6.56 5.12
N PHE A 136 1.63 7.00 5.57
CA PHE A 136 0.43 7.01 4.72
C PHE A 136 0.50 8.07 3.62
N VAL A 137 1.08 9.24 3.91
CA VAL A 137 1.25 10.31 2.91
C VAL A 137 2.18 9.84 1.80
N THR A 138 3.32 9.24 2.14
CA THR A 138 4.27 8.77 1.12
C THR A 138 3.71 7.63 0.29
N GLN A 139 2.95 6.71 0.90
CA GLN A 139 2.30 5.64 0.15
C GLN A 139 1.32 6.22 -0.86
N ALA A 140 0.45 7.14 -0.43
CA ALA A 140 -0.50 7.80 -1.31
C ALA A 140 0.19 8.59 -2.44
N ASP A 141 1.33 9.23 -2.16
CA ASP A 141 2.12 9.93 -3.18
C ASP A 141 2.71 8.95 -4.21
N THR A 142 3.13 7.74 -3.81
CA THR A 142 3.63 6.71 -4.75
C THR A 142 2.55 6.19 -5.71
N GLU A 143 1.29 6.18 -5.28
CA GLU A 143 0.14 5.74 -6.07
C GLU A 143 -0.48 6.87 -6.91
N SER A 144 0.00 8.11 -6.74
CA SER A 144 -0.58 9.27 -7.41
C SER A 144 -0.24 9.30 -8.92
N THR A 145 -1.23 9.02 -9.76
CA THR A 145 -1.12 9.14 -11.24
C THR A 145 -1.93 10.34 -11.74
N GLY A 146 -1.30 11.51 -11.88
CA GLY A 146 -1.90 12.70 -12.50
C GLY A 146 -1.24 13.03 -13.85
N PRO A 147 -1.93 13.73 -14.78
CA PRO A 147 -1.27 14.23 -15.98
C PRO A 147 -0.14 15.18 -15.57
N LYS A 148 1.09 14.87 -15.99
CA LYS A 148 2.24 15.76 -15.85
C LYS A 148 2.02 16.99 -16.71
N GLY A 149 1.33 18.00 -16.17
CA GLY A 149 1.36 19.35 -16.71
C GLY A 149 2.80 19.84 -16.77
N SER A 150 3.20 20.36 -17.92
CA SER A 150 4.53 20.88 -18.23
C SER A 150 5.17 21.66 -17.06
N GLY A 151 6.24 21.09 -16.49
CA GLY A 151 7.27 21.87 -15.81
C GLY A 151 7.05 22.27 -14.35
N LYS A 152 6.11 21.67 -13.60
CA LYS A 152 6.09 21.80 -12.13
C LYS A 152 6.06 20.44 -11.45
N PRO A 153 6.83 20.22 -10.36
CA PRO A 153 6.71 19.01 -9.57
C PRO A 153 5.26 18.85 -9.15
N ALA A 154 4.75 17.61 -9.18
CA ALA A 154 3.38 17.29 -8.82
C ALA A 154 3.05 18.01 -7.52
N ASP A 155 2.09 18.95 -7.57
CA ASP A 155 1.56 19.58 -6.38
C ASP A 155 1.01 18.45 -5.52
N THR A 156 1.79 18.05 -4.52
CA THR A 156 1.48 17.07 -3.48
C THR A 156 -0.01 17.12 -3.19
N ILE A 157 -0.67 15.96 -3.28
CA ILE A 157 -2.05 15.82 -2.83
C ILE A 157 -2.04 16.30 -1.38
N SER A 158 -2.61 17.48 -1.14
CA SER A 158 -2.56 18.10 0.18
C SER A 158 -3.18 17.14 1.18
N SER A 159 -2.36 16.64 2.09
CA SER A 159 -2.68 15.77 3.22
C SER A 159 -3.66 16.39 4.24
N ARG A 160 -4.38 17.45 3.85
CA ARG A 160 -5.44 18.14 4.60
C ARG A 160 -6.85 17.64 4.29
N LYS A 161 -7.03 16.71 3.33
CA LYS A 161 -8.36 16.19 2.98
C LYS A 161 -8.58 14.71 3.29
N LEU A 162 -7.60 14.03 3.89
CA LEU A 162 -7.70 12.61 4.26
C LEU A 162 -7.82 12.36 5.77
N PHE A 163 -7.90 13.42 6.59
CA PHE A 163 -8.20 13.35 8.03
C PHE A 163 -8.97 14.58 8.46
#